data_AF-A0A227J8L1-F1
#
_entry.id   AF-A0A227J8L1-F1
#
_cell.length_a   1.000
_cell.length_b   1.000
_cell.length_c   1.000
_cell.angle_alpha   90.00
_cell.angle_beta   90.00
_cell.angle_gamma   90.00
#
_symmetry.space_group_name_H-M   'P 1'
#
loop_
_entity.id
_entity.type
_entity.pdbx_description
1 polymer ?
#
loop_
_entity_poly.entity_id
_entity_poly.type
_entity_poly.pdbx_seq_one_letter_code
_entity_poly.pdbx_strand_id
1 'polypeptide(L)' 'FFTTKPEGLGLGLTISKRILESYHGALSAYNHQGAQSGESGGMTFVVTVPMANTSTTKPVTENDHA' A
#
# COMPACT_ATOMS: atom_id res chain seq x y z
N PHE A 1 17.86 7.48 -1.61
CA PHE A 1 17.68 6.12 -1.06
C PHE A 1 18.34 6.06 0.31
N PHE A 2 17.87 5.20 1.23
CA PHE A 2 18.38 5.15 2.62
C PHE A 2 18.34 3.73 3.17
N THR A 3 19.35 3.35 3.96
CA THR A 3 19.37 2.09 4.73
C THR A 3 20.07 2.27 6.06
N THR A 4 19.74 1.42 7.03
CA THR A 4 20.49 1.24 8.27
C THR A 4 21.41 0.01 8.23
N LYS A 5 21.38 -0.77 7.14
CA LYS A 5 22.20 -2.00 7.00
C LYS A 5 23.53 -1.65 6.32
N PRO A 6 24.69 -2.10 6.84
CA PRO A 6 26.01 -1.77 6.29
C PRO A 6 26.18 -2.04 4.79
N GLU A 7 25.64 -3.16 4.31
CA GLU A 7 25.70 -3.58 2.89
C GLU A 7 24.35 -3.37 2.16
N GLY A 8 23.44 -2.58 2.73
CA GLY A 8 22.13 -2.35 2.16
C GLY A 8 22.16 -1.24 1.09
N LEU A 9 21.50 -1.47 -0.04
CA LEU A 9 21.37 -0.40 -1.05
C LEU A 9 20.29 0.65 -0.69
N GLY A 10 19.40 0.33 0.25
CA GLY A 10 18.33 1.24 0.68
C GLY A 10 17.27 1.53 -0.38
N LEU A 11 17.15 0.65 -1.38
CA LEU A 11 16.26 0.84 -2.53
C LEU A 11 14.83 0.34 -2.28
N GLY A 12 14.63 -0.60 -1.35
CA GLY A 12 13.36 -1.31 -1.14
C GLY A 12 12.15 -0.38 -1.01
N LEU A 13 12.16 0.52 -0.02
CA LEU A 13 11.04 1.46 0.20
C LEU A 13 10.81 2.40 -0.99
N THR A 14 11.86 2.80 -1.70
CA THR A 14 11.71 3.66 -2.88
C THR A 14 11.11 2.91 -4.06
N ILE A 15 11.48 1.64 -4.27
CA ILE A 15 10.87 0.78 -5.29
C ILE A 15 9.39 0.56 -4.94
N SER A 16 9.08 0.16 -3.70
CA SER A 16 7.70 -0.03 -3.24
C SER A 16 6.84 1.23 -3.43
N LYS A 17 7.37 2.39 -3.04
CA LYS A 17 6.66 3.68 -3.23
C LYS A 17 6.37 3.95 -4.71
N ARG A 18 7.35 3.79 -5.60
CA ARG A 18 7.16 3.99 -7.04
C ARG A 18 6.15 3.04 -7.66
N ILE A 19 6.18 1.76 -7.27
CA ILE A 19 5.19 0.77 -7.71
C ILE A 19 3.80 1.25 -7.29
N LEU A 20 3.59 1.59 -6.02
CA LEU A 20 2.29 2.03 -5.53
C LEU A 20 1.79 3.30 -6.21
N GLU A 21 2.66 4.31 -6.37
CA GLU A 21 2.32 5.55 -7.08
C GLU A 21 1.91 5.29 -8.54
N SER A 22 2.53 4.30 -9.21
CA SER A 22 2.14 3.92 -10.58
C SER A 22 0.74 3.30 -10.69
N TYR A 23 0.22 2.74 -9.59
CA TYR A 23 -1.15 2.25 -9.48
C TYR A 23 -2.09 3.27 -8.79
N HIS A 24 -1.69 4.54 -8.71
CA HIS A 24 -2.43 5.59 -7.98
C HIS A 24 -2.67 5.27 -6.50
N GLY A 25 -1.80 4.43 -5.94
CA GLY A 25 -1.74 4.09 -4.53
C GLY A 25 -0.77 4.98 -3.75
N ALA A 26 -0.64 4.70 -2.45
CA ALA A 26 0.29 5.40 -1.57
C ALA A 26 0.96 4.46 -0.56
N LEU A 27 2.09 4.92 -0.03
CA LEU A 27 2.84 4.28 1.06
C LEU A 27 3.09 5.31 2.17
N SER A 28 2.65 5.00 3.38
CA SER A 28 2.93 5.78 4.59
C SER A 28 3.65 4.92 5.63
N ALA A 29 4.47 5.56 6.47
CA ALA A 29 5.23 4.88 7.51
C ALA A 29 5.09 5.65 8.82
N TYR A 30 4.83 4.93 9.90
CA TYR A 30 4.62 5.47 11.23
C TYR A 30 5.57 4.78 12.20
N ASN A 31 6.31 5.57 12.95
CA ASN A 31 7.17 5.08 14.03
C ASN A 31 6.35 5.02 15.31
N HIS A 32 6.37 3.86 15.97
CA HIS A 32 5.77 3.68 17.28
C HIS A 32 6.87 3.75 18.33
N GLN A 33 6.88 4.82 19.13
CA GLN A 33 7.79 4.89 20.28
C GLN A 33 7.41 3.82 21.31
N GLY A 34 8.41 3.22 21.97
CA GLY A 34 8.18 2.29 23.08
C GLY A 34 7.41 2.96 24.23
N ALA A 35 6.69 2.17 25.02
CA ALA A 35 5.81 2.70 26.08
C ALA A 35 6.62 3.32 27.24
N GLN A 36 7.89 2.91 27.39
CA GLN A 36 8.79 3.39 28.42
C GLN A 36 10.12 3.88 27.84
N SER A 37 10.78 4.78 28.58
CA SER A 37 12.12 5.28 28.28
C SER A 37 13.11 4.12 28.14
N GLY A 38 13.59 3.86 26.91
CA GLY A 38 14.55 2.80 26.62
C GLY A 38 13.98 1.55 25.93
N GLU A 39 12.66 1.45 25.77
CA GLU A 39 12.07 0.40 24.92
C GLU A 39 12.22 0.73 23.44
N SER A 40 12.68 -0.26 22.67
CA SER A 40 12.76 -0.11 21.21
C SER A 40 11.36 -0.16 20.62
N GLY A 41 11.05 0.87 19.84
CA GLY A 41 9.79 1.02 19.13
C GLY A 41 9.61 0.08 17.93
N GLY A 42 8.39 0.05 17.41
CA GLY A 42 8.06 -0.64 16.16
C GLY A 42 7.87 0.33 14.98
N MET A 43 7.70 -0.21 13.78
CA MET A 43 7.34 0.56 12.59
C MET A 43 6.11 -0.05 11.94
N THR A 44 5.13 0.78 11.57
CA THR A 44 3.96 0.35 10.78
C THR A 44 3.99 1.01 9.42
N PHE A 45 3.87 0.20 8.39
CA PHE A 45 3.73 0.65 7.00
C PHE A 45 2.28 0.47 6.57
N VAL A 46 1.67 1.51 6.03
CA VAL A 46 0.32 1.50 5.50
C VAL A 46 0.40 1.67 3.99
N VAL A 47 -0.24 0.76 3.27
CA VAL A 47 -0.29 0.72 1.82
C VAL A 47 -1.74 0.92 1.38
N THR A 48 -1.96 1.80 0.41
CA THR A 48 -3.27 1.99 -0.21
C THR A 48 -3.16 1.78 -1.71
N VAL A 49 -4.17 1.14 -2.30
CA VAL A 49 -4.32 0.96 -3.75
C VAL A 49 -5.81 1.09 -4.08
N PRO A 50 -6.21 1.81 -5.13
CA PRO A 50 -7.59 1.85 -5.58
C PRO A 50 -8.10 0.44 -5.89
N MET A 51 -9.31 0.11 -5.43
CA MET A 51 -9.96 -1.12 -5.83
C MET A 51 -10.38 -1.04 -7.30
N ALA A 52 -10.25 -2.14 -8.03
CA ALA A 52 -10.82 -2.23 -9.36
C ALA A 52 -12.36 -2.12 -9.25
N ASN A 53 -12.96 -1.23 -10.04
CA ASN A 53 -14.42 -1.15 -10.13
C ASN A 53 -14.93 -2.46 -10.75
N THR A 54 -15.41 -3.37 -9.92
CA THR A 54 -16.21 -4.50 -10.38
C THR A 54 -17.59 -3.95 -10.74
N SER A 55 -17.71 -3.39 -11.95
CA SER A 55 -19.01 -3.11 -12.53
C SER A 55 -19.79 -4.42 -12.55
N THR A 56 -20.77 -4.55 -11.68
CA THR A 56 -21.72 -5.66 -11.65
C THR A 56 -22.28 -5.82 -13.05
N THR A 57 -22.03 -6.98 -13.67
CA THR A 57 -22.71 -7.38 -14.91
C THR A 57 -24.20 -7.18 -14.69
N LYS A 58 -24.80 -6.21 -15.38
CA LYS A 58 -26.27 -6.08 -15.41
C LYS A 58 -26.81 -7.42 -15.93
N PRO A 59 -27.76 -8.08 -15.23
CA PRO A 59 -28.42 -9.24 -15.80
C PRO A 59 -29.03 -8.81 -17.14
N VAL A 60 -28.73 -9.60 -18.17
CA VAL A 60 -29.23 -9.41 -19.52
C VAL A 60 -30.75 -9.33 -19.47
N THR A 61 -31.31 -8.24 -20.00
CA THR A 61 -32.73 -8.09 -20.27
C THR A 61 -33.15 -9.22 -21.21
N GLU A 62 -33.96 -10.17 -20.74
CA GLU A 62 -34.65 -11.11 -21.63
C GLU A 62 -35.96 -10.45 -22.06
N ASN A 63 -36.07 -10.26 -23.37
CA ASN A 63 -37.23 -9.74 -24.06
C ASN A 63 -38.42 -10.68 -23.87
N ASP A 64 -39.55 -10.17 -23.36
CA ASP A 64 -40.85 -10.71 -23.73
C ASP A 64 -41.43 -9.84 -24.84
N HIS A 65 -41.49 -10.47 -26.02
CA HIS A 65 -42.06 -9.99 -27.26
C HIS A 65 -43.59 -9.89 -27.18
N ALA A 66 -44.11 -8.82 -27.80
CA ALA A 66 -45.42 -8.67 -28.44
C ALA A 66 -46.68 -8.63 -27.56
#